data_AF-A0A2E3IE57-F1
#
_entry.id   AF-A0A2E3IE57-F1
#
_cell.length_a   1.000
_cell.length_b   1.000
_cell.length_c   1.000
_cell.angle_alpha   90.00
_cell.angle_beta   90.00
_cell.angle_gamma   90.00
#
_symmetry.space_group_name_H-M   'P 1'
#
loop_
_entity.id
_entity.type
_entity.pdbx_description
1 polymer ?
#
loop_
_entity_poly.entity_id
_entity_poly.type
_entity_poly.pdbx_seq_one_letter_code
_entity_poly.pdbx_strand_id
1 'polypeptide(L)'
;MPTWYRPRVLRTDKKPLSEKSLKHLADFDSSIVNPKTGAELSLKSLRRPLAQVPRSERGVEWTERVVLAYCIKGLRSARVRSLRKSISAYWASQEQHTKAQDFEARVHLILRSEDLGDESYFVDFYIKESKPAAEELKEIVTVLQRSGIEVFVNSGTLLGAIRHQDFLKYDDDIDLGVIMKSSDDRQVAKEMVCLHQRLSSSIDLPIKTSFKSPVLKIKLKSDIVVDLFPTWVRDDRVYVWPHTFGELEKSSLFPLRSVSIAGQDFPAPADPEKMLALNYGSNWLTPDPHFVFPWRQAREKFKIVLKAYRYAVIIYAVRKKLWGDRKK
;
A
#
# COMPACT_ATOMS: atom_id res chain seq x y z
N MET A 1 9.25 20.29 -13.20
CA MET A 1 7.99 20.84 -12.65
C MET A 1 8.21 21.30 -11.23
N PRO A 2 7.84 22.53 -10.88
CA PRO A 2 8.34 23.09 -9.65
C PRO A 2 7.48 22.73 -8.42
N THR A 3 8.14 22.66 -7.27
CA THR A 3 7.71 22.03 -6.00
C THR A 3 6.51 22.69 -5.32
N TRP A 4 6.11 23.88 -5.76
CA TRP A 4 5.15 24.77 -5.09
C TRP A 4 3.68 24.34 -5.15
N TYR A 5 3.36 23.34 -5.95
CA TYR A 5 1.98 22.95 -6.24
C TYR A 5 1.51 21.69 -5.51
N ARG A 6 2.33 21.13 -4.64
CA ARG A 6 2.04 19.85 -4.00
C ARG A 6 1.72 20.13 -2.51
N PRO A 7 0.48 19.98 -2.02
CA PRO A 7 0.18 19.98 -0.58
C PRO A 7 0.75 18.71 0.07
N ARG A 8 1.69 18.82 1.02
CA ARG A 8 2.41 17.66 1.61
C ARG A 8 1.61 16.96 2.69
N VAL A 9 0.70 17.72 3.28
CA VAL A 9 -0.18 17.36 4.39
C VAL A 9 -1.53 18.00 4.07
N LEU A 10 -2.62 17.35 4.44
CA LEU A 10 -3.95 17.95 4.36
C LEU A 10 -4.01 19.18 5.26
N ARG A 11 -4.40 20.34 4.69
CA ARG A 11 -4.49 21.61 5.42
C ARG A 11 -5.94 21.82 5.87
N THR A 12 -6.20 21.67 7.16
CA THR A 12 -7.51 21.90 7.79
C THR A 12 -7.60 23.27 8.48
N ASP A 13 -6.45 23.93 8.64
CA ASP A 13 -6.25 25.23 9.32
C ASP A 13 -6.50 26.44 8.40
N LYS A 14 -7.34 26.29 7.38
CA LYS A 14 -7.48 27.29 6.30
C LYS A 14 -8.74 28.12 6.46
N LYS A 15 -8.71 29.34 5.90
CA LYS A 15 -9.90 30.19 5.84
C LYS A 15 -10.97 29.50 4.98
N PRO A 16 -12.26 29.67 5.32
CA PRO A 16 -13.35 29.24 4.45
C PRO A 16 -13.20 29.82 3.03
N LEU A 17 -13.68 29.08 2.03
CA LEU A 17 -13.66 29.53 0.65
C LEU A 17 -14.58 30.73 0.46
N SER A 18 -14.07 31.79 -0.16
CA SER A 18 -14.90 32.87 -0.69
C SER A 18 -15.78 32.39 -1.86
N GLU A 19 -16.84 33.12 -2.18
CA GLU A 19 -17.67 32.84 -3.37
C GLU A 19 -16.84 32.77 -4.66
N LYS A 20 -15.85 33.66 -4.78
CA LYS A 20 -14.90 33.67 -5.90
C LYS A 20 -14.06 32.38 -5.95
N SER A 21 -13.57 31.91 -4.80
CA SER A 21 -12.84 30.65 -4.72
C SER A 21 -13.73 29.44 -5.02
N LEU A 22 -14.98 29.44 -4.55
CA LEU A 22 -15.97 28.40 -4.89
C LEU A 22 -16.21 28.33 -6.39
N LYS A 23 -16.35 29.50 -7.06
CA LYS A 23 -16.45 29.55 -8.52
C LYS A 23 -15.25 28.91 -9.22
N HIS A 24 -14.03 29.19 -8.75
CA HIS A 24 -12.83 28.56 -9.32
C HIS A 24 -12.77 27.04 -9.09
N LEU A 25 -13.33 26.53 -7.98
CA LEU A 25 -13.46 25.09 -7.79
C LEU A 25 -14.54 24.49 -8.70
N ALA A 26 -15.66 25.18 -8.89
CA ALA A 26 -16.71 24.78 -9.82
C ALA A 26 -16.21 24.77 -11.27
N ASP A 27 -15.42 25.77 -11.70
CA ASP A 27 -14.79 25.81 -13.02
C ASP A 27 -13.89 24.58 -13.25
N PHE A 28 -13.16 24.15 -12.20
CA PHE A 28 -12.41 22.89 -12.26
C PHE A 28 -13.35 21.69 -12.38
N ASP A 29 -14.38 21.61 -11.56
CA ASP A 29 -15.34 20.50 -11.56
C ASP A 29 -16.00 20.35 -12.94
N SER A 30 -16.39 21.45 -13.58
CA SER A 30 -16.91 21.49 -14.95
C SER A 30 -15.92 20.95 -15.99
N SER A 31 -14.61 21.19 -15.80
CA SER A 31 -13.58 20.68 -16.72
C SER A 31 -13.36 19.16 -16.65
N ILE A 32 -13.92 18.50 -15.63
CA ILE A 32 -13.74 17.06 -15.38
C ILE A 32 -15.05 16.27 -15.36
N VAL A 33 -16.19 16.90 -15.72
CA VAL A 33 -17.50 16.23 -15.81
C VAL A 33 -17.46 15.05 -16.77
N ASN A 34 -16.75 15.19 -17.89
CA ASN A 34 -16.34 14.07 -18.70
C ASN A 34 -14.83 13.81 -18.47
N PRO A 35 -14.45 12.70 -17.85
CA PRO A 35 -13.05 12.40 -17.60
C PRO A 35 -12.20 12.34 -18.88
N LYS A 36 -12.79 11.97 -20.03
CA LYS A 36 -12.10 11.94 -21.33
C LYS A 36 -11.64 13.34 -21.76
N THR A 37 -12.50 14.36 -21.62
CA THR A 37 -12.12 15.76 -21.92
C THR A 37 -11.08 16.30 -20.93
N GLY A 38 -11.13 15.87 -19.66
CA GLY A 38 -10.14 16.24 -18.65
C GLY A 38 -8.75 15.62 -18.91
N ALA A 39 -8.71 14.41 -19.46
CA ALA A 39 -7.47 13.69 -19.78
C ALA A 39 -6.68 14.37 -20.91
N GLU A 40 -7.37 14.94 -21.90
CA GLU A 40 -6.78 15.67 -23.05
C GLU A 40 -6.09 16.98 -22.62
N LEU A 41 -6.57 17.64 -21.56
CA LEU A 41 -5.99 18.89 -21.07
C LEU A 41 -4.62 18.67 -20.44
N SER A 42 -3.63 19.52 -20.70
CA SER A 42 -2.37 19.47 -19.94
C SER A 42 -2.60 19.63 -18.43
N LEU A 43 -1.74 19.07 -17.57
CA LEU A 43 -1.85 19.24 -16.11
C LEU A 43 -1.84 20.72 -15.70
N LYS A 44 -1.17 21.58 -16.48
CA LYS A 44 -1.16 23.03 -16.27
C LYS A 44 -2.54 23.64 -16.56
N SER A 45 -3.17 23.24 -17.66
CA SER A 45 -4.51 23.70 -18.06
C SER A 45 -5.57 23.24 -17.07
N LEU A 46 -5.55 21.95 -16.72
CA LEU A 46 -6.46 21.34 -15.76
C LEU A 46 -6.42 22.05 -14.39
N ARG A 47 -5.24 22.50 -13.96
CA ARG A 47 -5.06 23.15 -12.65
C ARG A 47 -5.20 24.67 -12.68
N ARG A 48 -5.47 25.26 -13.83
CA ARG A 48 -5.57 26.72 -13.99
C ARG A 48 -6.63 27.33 -13.05
N PRO A 49 -7.84 26.76 -12.89
CA PRO A 49 -8.82 27.28 -11.94
C PRO A 49 -8.32 27.17 -10.49
N LEU A 50 -7.76 26.01 -10.13
CA LEU A 50 -7.22 25.76 -8.78
C LEU A 50 -6.08 26.72 -8.40
N ALA A 51 -5.32 27.22 -9.37
CA ALA A 51 -4.25 28.18 -9.13
C ALA A 51 -4.77 29.56 -8.71
N GLN A 52 -6.01 29.91 -9.06
CA GLN A 52 -6.64 31.20 -8.74
C GLN A 52 -7.12 31.29 -7.29
N VAL A 53 -7.31 30.15 -6.62
CA VAL A 53 -7.72 30.11 -5.21
C VAL A 53 -6.59 30.67 -4.33
N PRO A 54 -6.82 31.68 -3.47
CA PRO A 54 -5.81 32.26 -2.59
C PRO A 54 -5.20 31.22 -1.64
N ARG A 55 -3.89 31.30 -1.35
CA ARG A 55 -3.18 30.33 -0.50
C ARG A 55 -3.75 30.21 0.92
N SER A 56 -4.39 31.27 1.41
CA SER A 56 -5.09 31.31 2.70
C SER A 56 -6.35 30.45 2.74
N GLU A 57 -6.95 30.16 1.58
CA GLU A 57 -8.23 29.43 1.42
C GLU A 57 -8.05 28.01 0.87
N ARG A 58 -6.81 27.57 0.60
CA ARG A 58 -6.50 26.23 0.06
C ARG A 58 -6.60 25.14 1.12
N GLY A 59 -7.82 24.86 1.57
CA GLY A 59 -8.20 23.85 2.56
C GLY A 59 -8.46 22.47 1.97
N VAL A 60 -9.37 21.72 2.60
CA VAL A 60 -9.69 20.32 2.26
C VAL A 60 -10.34 20.22 0.89
N GLU A 61 -11.35 21.04 0.62
CA GLU A 61 -12.11 21.08 -0.64
C GLU A 61 -11.20 21.38 -1.84
N TRP A 62 -10.23 22.29 -1.67
CA TRP A 62 -9.23 22.56 -2.71
C TRP A 62 -8.29 21.37 -2.91
N THR A 63 -7.90 20.71 -1.81
CA THR A 63 -6.98 19.56 -1.85
C THR A 63 -7.63 18.35 -2.54
N GLU A 64 -8.94 18.14 -2.39
CA GLU A 64 -9.71 17.15 -3.15
C GLU A 64 -9.50 17.32 -4.66
N ARG A 65 -9.73 18.54 -5.18
CA ARG A 65 -9.60 18.82 -6.62
C ARG A 65 -8.15 18.64 -7.11
N VAL A 66 -7.16 18.89 -6.25
CA VAL A 66 -5.76 18.55 -6.57
C VAL A 66 -5.54 17.05 -6.68
N VAL A 67 -6.14 16.25 -5.78
CA VAL A 67 -6.09 14.79 -5.87
C VAL A 67 -6.77 14.31 -7.14
N LEU A 68 -7.97 14.81 -7.46
CA LEU A 68 -8.69 14.46 -8.69
C LEU A 68 -7.88 14.82 -9.94
N ALA A 69 -7.28 16.00 -10.00
CA ALA A 69 -6.41 16.41 -11.12
C ALA A 69 -5.20 15.49 -11.30
N TYR A 70 -4.67 14.93 -10.21
CA TYR A 70 -3.59 13.95 -10.28
C TYR A 70 -4.08 12.57 -10.68
N CYS A 71 -5.25 12.14 -10.23
CA CYS A 71 -5.88 10.91 -10.70
C CYS A 71 -6.12 10.95 -12.21
N ILE A 72 -6.70 12.03 -12.74
CA ILE A 72 -6.93 12.26 -14.19
C ILE A 72 -5.62 12.18 -14.98
N LYS A 73 -4.50 12.59 -14.36
CA LYS A 73 -3.17 12.57 -15.00
C LYS A 73 -2.34 11.33 -14.70
N GLY A 74 -2.92 10.29 -14.12
CA GLY A 74 -2.19 9.07 -13.76
C GLY A 74 -1.09 9.30 -12.71
N LEU A 75 -1.05 10.45 -12.04
CA LEU A 75 -0.01 10.82 -11.07
C LEU A 75 -0.30 10.25 -9.68
N ARG A 76 -0.15 8.93 -9.54
CA ARG A 76 -0.66 8.15 -8.40
C ARG A 76 0.40 7.88 -7.32
N SER A 77 1.14 8.92 -6.94
CA SER A 77 2.21 8.78 -5.92
C SER A 77 1.66 8.36 -4.55
N ALA A 78 2.50 7.73 -3.70
CA ALA A 78 2.16 7.38 -2.31
C ALA A 78 1.56 8.56 -1.50
N ARG A 79 1.95 9.78 -1.87
CA ARG A 79 1.40 11.01 -1.30
C ARG A 79 -0.05 11.27 -1.70
N VAL A 80 -0.42 11.03 -2.96
CA VAL A 80 -1.80 11.20 -3.43
C VAL A 80 -2.70 10.20 -2.71
N ARG A 81 -2.23 8.97 -2.53
CA ARG A 81 -2.89 7.95 -1.70
C ARG A 81 -3.08 8.40 -0.25
N SER A 82 -2.01 8.90 0.37
CA SER A 82 -2.07 9.43 1.74
C SER A 82 -3.03 10.63 1.87
N LEU A 83 -3.06 11.54 0.90
CA LEU A 83 -3.99 12.67 0.89
C LEU A 83 -5.44 12.21 0.70
N ARG A 84 -5.72 11.28 -0.22
CA ARG A 84 -7.05 10.69 -0.39
C ARG A 84 -7.54 10.10 0.95
N LYS A 85 -6.75 9.24 1.59
CA LYS A 85 -7.08 8.67 2.91
C LYS A 85 -7.32 9.75 3.97
N SER A 86 -6.49 10.79 3.99
CA SER A 86 -6.61 11.89 4.95
C SER A 86 -7.88 12.73 4.74
N ILE A 87 -8.27 12.97 3.48
CA ILE A 87 -9.49 13.72 3.13
C ILE A 87 -10.72 12.96 3.61
N SER A 88 -10.81 11.67 3.27
CA SER A 88 -11.96 10.84 3.63
C SER A 88 -12.10 10.70 5.15
N ALA A 89 -10.97 10.51 5.86
CA ALA A 89 -10.94 10.49 7.32
C ALA A 89 -11.34 11.84 7.94
N TYR A 90 -10.94 12.97 7.34
CA TYR A 90 -11.32 14.29 7.81
C TYR A 90 -12.83 14.52 7.70
N TRP A 91 -13.44 14.22 6.55
CA TRP A 91 -14.89 14.41 6.42
C TRP A 91 -15.69 13.51 7.34
N ALA A 92 -15.24 12.27 7.55
CA ALA A 92 -15.84 11.38 8.53
C ALA A 92 -15.74 11.94 9.96
N SER A 93 -14.59 12.53 10.35
CA SER A 93 -14.43 13.12 11.69
C SER A 93 -15.17 14.44 11.90
N GLN A 94 -15.69 15.05 10.83
CA GLN A 94 -16.58 16.21 10.87
C GLN A 94 -18.06 15.82 10.71
N GLU A 95 -18.38 14.51 10.75
CA GLU A 95 -19.73 13.97 10.51
C GLU A 95 -20.33 14.34 9.14
N GLN A 96 -19.47 14.74 8.18
CA GLN A 96 -19.84 15.11 6.81
C GLN A 96 -19.72 13.88 5.89
N HIS A 97 -20.44 12.81 6.22
CA HIS A 97 -20.35 11.53 5.50
C HIS A 97 -20.64 11.65 3.99
N THR A 98 -21.57 12.54 3.62
CA THR A 98 -21.91 12.81 2.21
C THR A 98 -20.73 13.39 1.43
N LYS A 99 -19.91 14.26 2.04
CA LYS A 99 -18.70 14.79 1.40
C LYS A 99 -17.62 13.73 1.20
N ALA A 100 -17.44 12.85 2.19
CA ALA A 100 -16.52 11.71 2.05
C ALA A 100 -16.94 10.79 0.90
N GLN A 101 -18.23 10.46 0.83
CA GLN A 101 -18.80 9.62 -0.22
C GLN A 101 -18.71 10.27 -1.60
N ASP A 102 -19.05 11.56 -1.74
CA ASP A 102 -18.92 12.30 -3.01
C ASP A 102 -17.48 12.28 -3.51
N PHE A 103 -16.53 12.62 -2.64
CA PHE A 103 -15.12 12.64 -3.01
C PHE A 103 -14.64 11.26 -3.50
N GLU A 104 -14.97 10.20 -2.78
CA GLU A 104 -14.60 8.84 -3.18
C GLU A 104 -15.29 8.42 -4.48
N ALA A 105 -16.57 8.74 -4.67
CA ALA A 105 -17.31 8.45 -5.89
C ALA A 105 -16.67 9.11 -7.11
N ARG A 106 -16.25 10.38 -6.99
CA ARG A 106 -15.56 11.12 -8.06
C ARG A 106 -14.19 10.55 -8.39
N VAL A 107 -13.42 10.14 -7.37
CA VAL A 107 -12.17 9.41 -7.58
C VAL A 107 -12.44 8.10 -8.33
N HIS A 108 -13.42 7.32 -7.89
CA HIS A 108 -13.79 6.06 -8.54
C HIS A 108 -14.24 6.24 -9.99
N LEU A 109 -15.03 7.28 -10.30
CA LEU A 109 -15.47 7.57 -11.66
C LEU A 109 -14.28 7.85 -12.60
N ILE A 110 -13.36 8.72 -12.17
CA ILE A 110 -12.14 9.04 -12.93
C ILE A 110 -11.31 7.79 -13.18
N LEU A 111 -11.18 6.92 -12.16
CA LEU A 111 -10.42 5.68 -12.28
C LEU A 111 -11.11 4.61 -13.15
N ARG A 112 -12.43 4.67 -13.32
CA ARG A 112 -13.20 3.72 -14.16
C ARG A 112 -13.33 4.16 -15.62
N SER A 113 -13.26 5.45 -15.91
CA SER A 113 -13.46 6.01 -17.27
C SER A 113 -12.29 5.79 -18.25
N GLU A 114 -11.27 5.03 -17.87
CA GLU A 114 -10.13 4.68 -18.72
C GLU A 114 -10.54 3.61 -19.75
N ASP A 115 -11.11 4.11 -20.85
CA ASP A 115 -11.20 3.45 -22.15
C ASP A 115 -10.42 4.33 -23.16
N LEU A 116 -9.15 4.54 -22.81
CA LEU A 116 -8.17 5.39 -23.50
C LEU A 116 -6.91 4.54 -23.76
N GLY A 117 -7.00 3.67 -24.78
CA GLY A 117 -5.87 2.95 -25.34
C GLY A 117 -5.33 1.80 -24.49
N ASP A 118 -5.13 0.65 -25.13
CA ASP A 118 -4.19 -0.36 -24.66
C ASP A 118 -2.89 0.33 -24.19
N GLU A 119 -2.43 -0.01 -22.98
CA GLU A 119 -1.34 0.63 -22.21
C GLU A 119 -1.72 1.72 -21.17
N SER A 120 -2.89 1.61 -20.53
CA SER A 120 -3.21 2.37 -19.30
C SER A 120 -2.63 1.69 -18.04
N TYR A 121 -1.48 2.18 -17.57
CA TYR A 121 -0.64 1.60 -16.52
C TYR A 121 -1.15 1.66 -15.07
N PHE A 122 -2.41 2.02 -14.80
CA PHE A 122 -2.99 1.86 -13.47
C PHE A 122 -4.51 1.76 -13.57
N VAL A 123 -5.00 0.56 -13.76
CA VAL A 123 -6.30 0.14 -13.28
C VAL A 123 -5.91 -1.10 -12.49
N ASP A 124 -5.53 -1.01 -11.21
CA ASP A 124 -6.44 -1.35 -10.12
C ASP A 124 -5.76 -1.16 -8.76
N PHE A 125 -6.30 -0.25 -7.93
CA PHE A 125 -5.90 -0.14 -6.51
C PHE A 125 -6.80 -0.99 -5.61
N TYR A 126 -7.64 -1.84 -6.18
CA TYR A 126 -8.54 -2.69 -5.42
C TYR A 126 -8.55 -4.04 -6.10
N ILE A 127 -8.57 -5.11 -5.31
CA ILE A 127 -8.84 -6.43 -5.84
C ILE A 127 -10.28 -6.42 -6.37
N LYS A 128 -10.43 -6.12 -7.67
CA LYS A 128 -11.73 -6.01 -8.35
C LYS A 128 -12.44 -7.34 -8.42
N GLU A 129 -11.66 -8.37 -8.75
CA GLU A 129 -12.11 -9.74 -8.90
C GLU A 129 -11.21 -10.62 -8.06
N SER A 130 -11.76 -11.13 -6.97
CA SER A 130 -11.00 -11.88 -6.00
C SER A 130 -10.47 -13.21 -6.53
N LYS A 131 -11.20 -13.86 -7.43
CA LYS A 131 -10.82 -15.17 -7.94
C LYS A 131 -9.57 -15.12 -8.84
N PRO A 132 -9.49 -14.27 -9.88
CA PRO A 132 -8.25 -14.10 -10.64
C PRO A 132 -7.06 -13.66 -9.77
N ALA A 133 -7.29 -12.76 -8.80
CA ALA A 133 -6.25 -12.32 -7.87
C ALA A 133 -5.73 -13.47 -6.99
N ALA A 134 -6.63 -14.33 -6.51
CA ALA A 134 -6.26 -15.51 -5.74
C ALA A 134 -5.53 -16.55 -6.60
N GLU A 135 -5.94 -16.78 -7.85
CA GLU A 135 -5.24 -17.67 -8.78
C GLU A 135 -3.81 -17.18 -9.04
N GLU A 136 -3.62 -15.89 -9.30
CA GLU A 136 -2.29 -15.32 -9.50
C GLU A 136 -1.44 -15.34 -8.22
N LEU A 137 -2.04 -15.05 -7.07
CA LEU A 137 -1.36 -15.21 -5.77
C LEU A 137 -0.92 -16.65 -5.55
N LYS A 138 -1.76 -17.64 -5.92
CA LYS A 138 -1.47 -19.06 -5.77
C LYS A 138 -0.27 -19.47 -6.63
N GLU A 139 -0.15 -18.94 -7.84
CA GLU A 139 1.03 -19.15 -8.68
C GLU A 139 2.31 -18.64 -7.98
N ILE A 140 2.27 -17.42 -7.44
CA ILE A 140 3.40 -16.82 -6.74
C ILE A 140 3.78 -17.59 -5.48
N VAL A 141 2.80 -17.94 -4.64
CA VAL A 141 3.03 -18.76 -3.44
C VAL A 141 3.69 -20.09 -3.82
N THR A 142 3.22 -20.73 -4.90
CA THR A 142 3.79 -21.98 -5.41
C THR A 142 5.24 -21.80 -5.87
N VAL A 143 5.55 -20.71 -6.58
CA VAL A 143 6.93 -20.39 -7.03
C VAL A 143 7.85 -20.15 -5.83
N LEU A 144 7.39 -19.43 -4.81
CA LEU A 144 8.14 -19.19 -3.59
C LEU A 144 8.42 -20.50 -2.85
N GLN A 145 7.40 -21.34 -2.65
CA GLN A 145 7.54 -22.64 -1.99
C GLN A 145 8.48 -23.58 -2.74
N ARG A 146 8.39 -23.67 -4.07
CA ARG A 146 9.33 -24.45 -4.91
C ARG A 146 10.77 -23.94 -4.82
N SER A 147 10.96 -22.67 -4.49
CA SER A 147 12.28 -22.07 -4.26
C SER A 147 12.78 -22.23 -2.82
N GLY A 148 12.09 -23.05 -2.01
CA GLY A 148 12.41 -23.27 -0.60
C GLY A 148 12.13 -22.05 0.29
N ILE A 149 11.18 -21.20 -0.12
CA ILE A 149 10.74 -20.02 0.63
C ILE A 149 9.34 -20.31 1.17
N GLU A 150 9.25 -20.48 2.48
CA GLU A 150 7.97 -20.68 3.15
C GLU A 150 7.31 -19.34 3.44
N VAL A 151 6.01 -19.24 3.11
CA VAL A 151 5.21 -18.03 3.26
C VAL A 151 3.84 -18.35 3.81
N PHE A 152 3.19 -17.34 4.39
CA PHE A 152 1.80 -17.42 4.86
C PHE A 152 1.07 -16.09 4.62
N VAL A 153 -0.25 -16.12 4.48
CA VAL A 153 -1.09 -14.90 4.36
C VAL A 153 -1.07 -14.13 5.68
N ASN A 154 -0.82 -12.82 5.60
CA ASN A 154 -0.58 -11.95 6.75
C ASN A 154 -1.52 -10.74 6.72
N SER A 155 -1.55 -9.95 7.80
CA SER A 155 -2.18 -8.62 7.85
C SER A 155 -3.56 -8.52 7.17
N GLY A 156 -3.75 -7.63 6.18
CA GLY A 156 -5.06 -7.35 5.58
C GLY A 156 -5.59 -8.55 4.80
N THR A 157 -4.69 -9.29 4.15
CA THR A 157 -5.02 -10.53 3.44
C THR A 157 -5.49 -11.63 4.39
N LEU A 158 -4.81 -11.84 5.52
CA LEU A 158 -5.25 -12.79 6.54
C LEU A 158 -6.59 -12.38 7.15
N LEU A 159 -6.77 -11.08 7.41
CA LEU A 159 -8.00 -10.53 7.96
C LEU A 159 -9.20 -10.79 7.03
N GLY A 160 -9.03 -10.57 5.72
CA GLY A 160 -10.03 -10.90 4.71
C GLY A 160 -10.35 -12.39 4.69
N ALA A 161 -9.32 -13.23 4.65
CA ALA A 161 -9.47 -14.69 4.65
C ALA A 161 -10.34 -15.19 5.81
N ILE A 162 -10.08 -14.68 7.02
CA ILE A 162 -10.82 -15.09 8.22
C ILE A 162 -12.23 -14.49 8.29
N ARG A 163 -12.41 -13.22 7.92
CA ARG A 163 -13.73 -12.55 8.02
C ARG A 163 -14.71 -12.95 6.90
N HIS A 164 -14.20 -13.16 5.69
CA HIS A 164 -15.03 -13.23 4.49
C HIS A 164 -14.68 -14.38 3.55
N GLN A 165 -13.63 -15.16 3.84
CA GLN A 165 -13.06 -16.14 2.90
C GLN A 165 -12.71 -15.50 1.54
N ASP A 166 -12.34 -14.22 1.59
CA ASP A 166 -12.14 -13.35 0.45
C ASP A 166 -11.17 -12.23 0.81
N PHE A 167 -10.62 -11.52 -0.18
CA PHE A 167 -9.85 -10.31 0.08
C PHE A 167 -10.74 -9.20 0.64
N LEU A 168 -10.14 -8.23 1.35
CA LEU A 168 -10.87 -7.03 1.74
C LEU A 168 -11.15 -6.18 0.49
N LYS A 169 -12.43 -5.83 0.27
CA LYS A 169 -12.89 -5.10 -0.93
C LYS A 169 -12.15 -3.80 -1.24
N TYR A 170 -11.52 -3.20 -0.23
CA TYR A 170 -10.82 -1.93 -0.34
C TYR A 170 -9.30 -2.03 -0.15
N ASP A 171 -8.74 -3.25 -0.14
CA ASP A 171 -7.29 -3.45 -0.06
C ASP A 171 -6.61 -3.23 -1.42
N ASP A 172 -5.45 -2.58 -1.40
CA ASP A 172 -4.65 -2.28 -2.59
C ASP A 172 -3.41 -3.16 -2.77
N ASP A 173 -3.15 -4.05 -1.81
CA ASP A 173 -2.05 -4.99 -1.80
C ASP A 173 -2.45 -6.34 -1.19
N ILE A 174 -1.53 -7.31 -1.35
CA ILE A 174 -1.61 -8.62 -0.72
C ILE A 174 -0.40 -8.75 0.20
N ASP A 175 -0.65 -9.11 1.45
CA ASP A 175 0.37 -9.25 2.48
C ASP A 175 0.74 -10.73 2.68
N LEU A 176 2.02 -11.06 2.51
CA LEU A 176 2.58 -12.36 2.88
C LEU A 176 3.67 -12.19 3.94
N GLY A 177 3.63 -13.00 4.98
CA GLY A 177 4.78 -13.22 5.86
C GLY A 177 5.74 -14.21 5.18
N VAL A 178 7.03 -13.89 5.10
CA VAL A 178 8.08 -14.79 4.64
C VAL A 178 8.89 -15.30 5.81
N ILE A 179 8.99 -16.63 5.94
CA ILE A 179 9.73 -17.29 7.02
C ILE A 179 11.23 -17.19 6.73
N MET A 180 11.94 -16.51 7.61
CA MET A 180 13.39 -16.33 7.56
C MET A 180 14.07 -17.51 8.25
N LYS A 181 15.24 -17.91 7.74
CA LYS A 181 16.05 -18.98 8.33
C LYS A 181 16.76 -18.52 9.60
N SER A 182 17.14 -17.24 9.64
CA SER A 182 17.84 -16.66 10.79
C SER A 182 16.89 -16.24 11.91
N SER A 183 17.32 -16.44 13.15
CA SER A 183 16.69 -15.88 14.37
C SER A 183 17.32 -14.56 14.84
N ASP A 184 18.49 -14.18 14.30
CA ASP A 184 19.17 -12.91 14.60
C ASP A 184 18.71 -11.77 13.68
N ASP A 185 18.36 -10.63 14.26
CA ASP A 185 17.84 -9.44 13.56
C ASP A 185 18.76 -8.94 12.43
N ARG A 186 20.09 -8.98 12.63
CA ARG A 186 21.05 -8.48 11.64
C ARG A 186 21.19 -9.44 10.47
N GLN A 187 21.14 -10.73 10.75
CA GLN A 187 21.19 -11.78 9.76
C GLN A 187 19.87 -11.87 8.98
N VAL A 188 18.71 -11.72 9.63
CA VAL A 188 17.40 -11.55 8.97
C VAL A 188 17.43 -10.40 7.97
N ALA A 189 17.99 -9.25 8.37
CA ALA A 189 18.14 -8.11 7.47
C ALA A 189 18.99 -8.43 6.22
N LYS A 190 20.10 -9.16 6.36
CA LYS A 190 20.91 -9.60 5.22
C LYS A 190 20.17 -10.60 4.35
N GLU A 191 19.47 -11.55 4.99
CA GLU A 191 18.70 -12.58 4.31
C GLU A 191 17.60 -11.97 3.44
N MET A 192 16.94 -10.90 3.88
CA MET A 192 15.98 -10.15 3.05
C MET A 192 16.60 -9.52 1.81
N VAL A 193 17.85 -9.04 1.90
CA VAL A 193 18.58 -8.51 0.73
C VAL A 193 18.99 -9.64 -0.22
N CYS A 194 19.43 -10.78 0.32
CA CYS A 194 19.73 -11.97 -0.47
C CYS A 194 18.47 -12.54 -1.13
N LEU A 195 17.33 -12.50 -0.45
CA LEU A 195 16.03 -12.89 -1.00
C LEU A 195 15.65 -11.98 -2.17
N HIS A 196 15.79 -10.66 -2.01
CA HIS A 196 15.57 -9.71 -3.11
C HIS A 196 16.41 -10.04 -4.34
N GLN A 197 17.70 -10.31 -4.16
CA GLN A 197 18.61 -10.69 -5.24
C GLN A 197 18.16 -11.99 -5.92
N ARG A 198 17.86 -13.02 -5.13
CA ARG A 198 17.48 -14.34 -5.63
C ARG A 198 16.19 -14.25 -6.45
N LEU A 199 15.15 -13.64 -5.89
CA LEU A 199 13.86 -13.49 -6.58
C LEU A 199 13.99 -12.63 -7.83
N SER A 200 14.76 -11.54 -7.77
CA SER A 200 14.99 -10.67 -8.95
C SER A 200 15.74 -11.38 -10.09
N SER A 201 16.39 -12.51 -9.81
CA SER A 201 17.07 -13.34 -10.82
C SER A 201 16.29 -14.58 -11.23
N SER A 202 15.27 -14.97 -10.48
CA SER A 202 14.53 -16.22 -10.70
C SER A 202 13.08 -16.04 -11.12
N ILE A 203 12.50 -14.85 -10.92
CA ILE A 203 11.11 -14.53 -11.27
C ILE A 203 11.11 -13.39 -12.28
N ASP A 204 10.39 -13.58 -13.38
CA ASP A 204 10.17 -12.55 -14.40
C ASP A 204 9.01 -11.61 -14.00
N LEU A 205 9.17 -10.97 -12.83
CA LEU A 205 8.24 -9.96 -12.32
C LEU A 205 9.02 -8.80 -11.70
N PRO A 206 8.50 -7.57 -11.73
CA PRO A 206 9.15 -6.43 -11.09
C PRO A 206 9.17 -6.60 -9.56
N ILE A 207 10.37 -6.70 -8.97
CA ILE A 207 10.55 -6.77 -7.52
C ILE A 207 11.29 -5.53 -7.01
N LYS A 208 10.61 -4.78 -6.15
CA LYS A 208 11.14 -3.56 -5.53
C LYS A 208 11.37 -3.74 -4.04
N THR A 209 12.27 -2.93 -3.50
CA THR A 209 12.43 -2.74 -2.06
C THR A 209 12.69 -1.26 -1.77
N SER A 210 12.73 -0.87 -0.50
CA SER A 210 13.03 0.48 -0.03
C SER A 210 14.23 0.51 0.91
N PHE A 211 14.92 1.65 1.02
CA PHE A 211 15.98 1.84 2.04
C PHE A 211 15.45 1.96 3.49
N LYS A 212 14.13 1.99 3.68
CA LYS A 212 13.49 2.36 4.96
C LYS A 212 12.73 1.22 5.64
N SER A 213 12.43 0.16 4.91
CA SER A 213 11.62 -0.96 5.38
C SER A 213 12.11 -2.24 4.71
N PRO A 214 12.30 -3.34 5.47
CA PRO A 214 12.67 -4.65 4.96
C PRO A 214 11.49 -5.36 4.33
N VAL A 215 10.78 -4.71 3.40
CA VAL A 215 9.62 -5.29 2.69
C VAL A 215 9.95 -5.36 1.22
N LEU A 216 9.79 -6.54 0.62
CA LEU A 216 9.89 -6.73 -0.82
C LEU A 216 8.50 -6.60 -1.43
N LYS A 217 8.41 -5.90 -2.56
CA LYS A 217 7.16 -5.68 -3.29
C LYS A 217 7.26 -6.35 -4.63
N ILE A 218 6.48 -7.42 -4.85
CA ILE A 218 6.35 -8.09 -6.14
C ILE A 218 5.15 -7.49 -6.84
N LYS A 219 5.35 -6.89 -8.01
CA LYS A 219 4.22 -6.44 -8.85
C LYS A 219 3.78 -7.60 -9.73
N LEU A 220 2.54 -8.03 -9.58
CA LEU A 220 1.92 -9.08 -10.38
C LEU A 220 1.56 -8.57 -11.78
N LYS A 221 1.16 -9.46 -12.69
CA LYS A 221 0.72 -9.10 -14.05
C LYS A 221 -0.62 -8.36 -14.03
N SER A 222 -1.47 -8.65 -13.04
CA SER A 222 -2.70 -7.89 -12.74
C SER A 222 -2.47 -6.53 -12.08
N ASP A 223 -1.21 -6.09 -11.97
CA ASP A 223 -0.79 -4.88 -11.25
C ASP A 223 -0.98 -4.89 -9.72
N ILE A 224 -1.58 -5.94 -9.16
CA ILE A 224 -1.62 -6.17 -7.71
C ILE A 224 -0.19 -6.24 -7.16
N VAL A 225 0.02 -5.68 -5.97
CA VAL A 225 1.31 -5.71 -5.29
C VAL A 225 1.26 -6.73 -4.17
N VAL A 226 2.18 -7.68 -4.18
CA VAL A 226 2.41 -8.61 -3.06
C VAL A 226 3.57 -8.09 -2.21
N ASP A 227 3.28 -7.76 -0.96
CA ASP A 227 4.26 -7.34 0.04
C ASP A 227 4.75 -8.55 0.85
N LEU A 228 6.08 -8.77 0.85
CA LEU A 228 6.73 -9.82 1.63
C LEU A 228 7.34 -9.24 2.91
N PHE A 229 6.83 -9.67 4.06
CA PHE A 229 7.25 -9.21 5.39
C PHE A 229 8.12 -10.26 6.10
N PRO A 230 9.33 -9.90 6.56
CA PRO A 230 10.21 -10.84 7.23
C PRO A 230 9.56 -11.32 8.53
N THR A 231 9.51 -12.64 8.66
CA THR A 231 9.00 -13.34 9.83
C THR A 231 10.05 -14.30 10.34
N TRP A 232 10.42 -14.23 11.62
CA TRP A 232 11.40 -15.13 12.21
C TRP A 232 10.99 -15.54 13.61
N VAL A 233 11.62 -16.59 14.12
CA VAL A 233 11.41 -17.10 15.48
C VAL A 233 12.73 -16.99 16.23
N ARG A 234 12.68 -16.43 17.44
CA ARG A 234 13.82 -16.37 18.36
C ARG A 234 13.31 -16.74 19.76
N ASP A 235 13.98 -17.69 20.40
CA ASP A 235 13.67 -18.16 21.76
C ASP A 235 12.18 -18.55 21.91
N ASP A 236 11.67 -19.34 20.95
CA ASP A 236 10.27 -19.76 20.85
C ASP A 236 9.23 -18.64 20.69
N ARG A 237 9.68 -17.40 20.43
CA ARG A 237 8.83 -16.24 20.20
C ARG A 237 8.86 -15.81 18.74
N VAL A 238 7.70 -15.44 18.21
CA VAL A 238 7.50 -15.03 16.81
C VAL A 238 7.74 -13.54 16.64
N TYR A 239 8.40 -13.16 15.56
CA TYR A 239 8.63 -11.78 15.15
C TYR A 239 8.18 -11.60 13.71
N VAL A 240 7.27 -10.67 13.45
CA VAL A 240 6.75 -10.31 12.13
C VAL A 240 6.83 -8.81 12.01
N TRP A 241 7.70 -8.30 11.13
CA TRP A 241 7.69 -6.86 10.85
C TRP A 241 6.35 -6.48 10.18
N PRO A 242 5.63 -5.42 10.61
CA PRO A 242 5.93 -4.53 11.74
C PRO A 242 5.15 -4.81 13.04
N HIS A 243 4.32 -5.85 13.10
CA HIS A 243 3.25 -5.97 14.11
C HIS A 243 3.54 -6.93 15.28
N THR A 244 4.23 -8.06 15.05
CA THR A 244 4.56 -9.04 16.10
C THR A 244 6.02 -8.91 16.53
N PHE A 245 6.29 -8.64 17.80
CA PHE A 245 7.63 -8.53 18.38
C PHE A 245 7.78 -9.42 19.64
N GLY A 246 7.54 -10.72 19.45
CA GLY A 246 7.72 -11.72 20.48
C GLY A 246 6.53 -11.96 21.42
N GLU A 247 5.39 -11.32 21.18
CA GLU A 247 4.17 -11.54 21.96
C GLU A 247 3.50 -12.89 21.67
N LEU A 248 3.78 -13.51 20.52
CA LEU A 248 3.28 -14.83 20.14
C LEU A 248 4.34 -15.91 20.31
N GLU A 249 3.91 -17.10 20.73
CA GLU A 249 4.74 -18.31 20.75
C GLU A 249 4.83 -18.93 19.35
N LYS A 250 5.89 -19.70 19.11
CA LYS A 250 6.11 -20.41 17.84
C LYS A 250 4.91 -21.28 17.47
N SER A 251 4.26 -21.89 18.46
CA SER A 251 3.04 -22.70 18.31
C SER A 251 1.83 -21.93 17.76
N SER A 252 1.81 -20.60 17.87
CA SER A 252 0.77 -19.76 17.26
C SER A 252 1.03 -19.49 15.77
N LEU A 253 2.25 -19.71 15.30
CA LEU A 253 2.61 -19.62 13.89
C LEU A 253 2.66 -21.00 13.23
N PHE A 254 3.31 -21.98 13.86
CA PHE A 254 3.56 -23.31 13.29
C PHE A 254 2.80 -24.43 14.03
N PRO A 255 2.42 -25.52 13.32
CA PRO A 255 2.51 -25.68 11.87
C PRO A 255 1.56 -24.73 11.14
N LEU A 256 1.93 -24.28 9.94
CA LEU A 256 1.03 -23.46 9.13
C LEU A 256 -0.24 -24.27 8.82
N ARG A 257 -1.40 -23.63 8.91
CA ARG A 257 -2.69 -24.21 8.49
C ARG A 257 -3.13 -23.67 7.13
N SER A 258 -4.17 -24.24 6.55
CA SER A 258 -4.78 -23.72 5.32
C SER A 258 -5.95 -22.79 5.63
N VAL A 259 -6.09 -21.69 4.89
CA VAL A 259 -7.28 -20.84 4.85
C VAL A 259 -7.68 -20.60 3.40
N SER A 260 -8.98 -20.41 3.15
CA SER A 260 -9.50 -20.15 1.80
C SER A 260 -9.64 -18.66 1.53
N ILE A 261 -9.22 -18.22 0.35
CA ILE A 261 -9.47 -16.88 -0.19
C ILE A 261 -9.98 -17.05 -1.62
N ALA A 262 -11.22 -16.63 -1.87
CA ALA A 262 -11.88 -16.74 -3.18
C ALA A 262 -11.83 -18.15 -3.79
N GLY A 263 -11.96 -19.18 -2.94
CA GLY A 263 -11.94 -20.59 -3.33
C GLY A 263 -10.55 -21.18 -3.56
N GLN A 264 -9.46 -20.44 -3.30
CA GLN A 264 -8.09 -20.93 -3.34
C GLN A 264 -7.52 -21.06 -1.92
N ASP A 265 -6.73 -22.11 -1.70
CA ASP A 265 -6.14 -22.41 -0.39
C ASP A 265 -4.75 -21.78 -0.23
N PHE A 266 -4.53 -21.11 0.90
CA PHE A 266 -3.28 -20.44 1.24
C PHE A 266 -2.77 -20.84 2.63
N PRO A 267 -1.44 -20.94 2.83
CA PRO A 267 -0.88 -21.14 4.16
C PRO A 267 -1.18 -19.93 5.05
N ALA A 268 -1.55 -20.18 6.29
CA ALA A 268 -1.84 -19.20 7.34
C ALA A 268 -1.17 -19.63 8.65
N PRO A 269 -1.02 -18.72 9.64
CA PRO A 269 -0.54 -19.09 10.97
C PRO A 269 -1.38 -20.20 11.59
N ALA A 270 -0.81 -20.99 12.50
CA ALA A 270 -1.54 -22.00 13.27
C ALA A 270 -2.73 -21.40 14.04
N ASP A 271 -2.57 -20.19 14.58
CA ASP A 271 -3.59 -19.42 15.30
C ASP A 271 -3.72 -18.00 14.69
N PRO A 272 -4.40 -17.86 13.53
CA PRO A 272 -4.65 -16.59 12.87
C PRO A 272 -5.33 -15.56 13.76
N GLU A 273 -6.27 -16.01 14.59
CA GLU A 273 -7.09 -15.17 15.45
C GLU A 273 -6.21 -14.44 16.48
N LYS A 274 -5.22 -15.12 17.10
CA LYS A 274 -4.23 -14.45 17.95
C LYS A 274 -3.36 -13.47 17.20
N MET A 275 -2.93 -13.81 15.99
CA MET A 275 -2.11 -12.90 15.18
C MET A 275 -2.89 -11.64 14.77
N LEU A 276 -4.15 -11.80 14.37
CA LEU A 276 -5.03 -10.68 14.03
C LEU A 276 -5.36 -9.81 15.25
N ALA A 277 -5.58 -10.42 16.42
CA ALA A 277 -5.79 -9.70 17.66
C ALA A 277 -4.57 -8.85 18.07
N LEU A 278 -3.36 -9.36 17.82
CA LEU A 278 -2.14 -8.60 18.08
C LEU A 278 -1.95 -7.44 17.08
N ASN A 279 -2.25 -7.67 15.81
CA ASN A 279 -2.05 -6.67 14.75
C ASN A 279 -3.11 -5.55 14.78
N TYR A 280 -4.38 -5.90 14.99
CA TYR A 280 -5.53 -4.98 14.88
C TYR A 280 -6.24 -4.69 16.21
N GLY A 281 -5.85 -5.34 17.31
CA GLY A 281 -6.48 -5.21 18.62
C GLY A 281 -7.58 -6.26 18.87
N SER A 282 -8.08 -6.35 20.10
CA SER A 282 -9.04 -7.39 20.51
C SER A 282 -10.37 -7.38 19.72
N ASN A 283 -10.79 -6.22 19.22
CA ASN A 283 -12.02 -6.06 18.44
C ASN A 283 -11.79 -6.21 16.91
N TRP A 284 -10.71 -6.87 16.50
CA TRP A 284 -10.35 -7.07 15.09
C TRP A 284 -11.42 -7.79 14.26
N LEU A 285 -12.46 -8.39 14.84
CA LEU A 285 -13.58 -8.96 14.07
C LEU A 285 -14.48 -7.86 13.47
N THR A 286 -14.63 -6.73 14.16
CA THR A 286 -15.45 -5.61 13.71
C THR A 286 -14.58 -4.59 12.95
N PRO A 287 -14.98 -4.11 11.76
CA PRO A 287 -14.26 -3.04 11.08
C PRO A 287 -14.15 -1.79 11.94
N ASP A 288 -12.92 -1.32 12.18
CA ASP A 288 -12.65 -0.04 12.84
C ASP A 288 -12.13 0.97 11.82
N PRO A 289 -12.97 1.95 11.39
CA PRO A 289 -12.56 2.98 10.43
C PRO A 289 -11.52 3.95 11.02
N HIS A 290 -11.36 3.98 12.34
CA HIS A 290 -10.40 4.83 13.05
C HIS A 290 -9.10 4.10 13.38
N PHE A 291 -8.93 2.85 12.95
CA PHE A 291 -7.70 2.10 13.18
C PHE A 291 -6.49 2.82 12.59
N VAL A 292 -5.51 3.09 13.45
CA VAL A 292 -4.21 3.65 13.07
C VAL A 292 -3.11 2.74 13.60
N PHE A 293 -2.36 2.12 12.69
CA PHE A 293 -1.24 1.27 13.06
C PHE A 293 -0.14 2.08 13.81
N PRO A 294 0.35 1.61 14.98
CA PRO A 294 1.31 2.30 15.83
C PRO A 294 2.75 2.28 15.27
N TRP A 295 2.95 2.95 14.12
CA TRP A 295 4.22 2.94 13.36
C TRP A 295 5.44 3.40 14.16
N ARG A 296 5.27 4.34 15.10
CA ARG A 296 6.37 4.85 15.92
C ARG A 296 6.86 3.75 16.86
N GLN A 297 5.95 3.08 17.56
CA GLN A 297 6.26 1.98 18.48
C GLN A 297 6.87 0.81 17.71
N ALA A 298 6.31 0.44 16.57
CA ALA A 298 6.84 -0.62 15.72
C ALA A 298 8.30 -0.33 15.28
N ARG A 299 8.58 0.89 14.78
CA ARG A 299 9.95 1.26 14.38
C ARG A 299 10.94 1.22 15.54
N GLU A 300 10.51 1.57 16.75
CA GLU A 300 11.37 1.51 17.93
C GLU A 300 11.67 0.06 18.33
N LYS A 301 10.64 -0.80 18.40
CA LYS A 301 10.79 -2.24 18.69
C LYS A 301 11.79 -2.89 17.71
N PHE A 302 11.60 -2.66 16.42
CA PHE A 302 12.41 -3.29 15.36
C PHE A 302 13.65 -2.49 14.93
N LYS A 303 14.11 -1.52 15.72
CA LYS A 303 15.20 -0.62 15.31
C LYS A 303 16.48 -1.34 14.87
N ILE A 304 16.78 -2.51 15.43
CA ILE A 304 17.98 -3.29 15.13
C ILE A 304 17.91 -3.83 13.69
N VAL A 305 16.85 -4.58 13.35
CA VAL A 305 16.66 -5.11 11.99
C VAL A 305 16.53 -3.98 10.96
N LEU A 306 15.83 -2.88 11.28
CA LEU A 306 15.68 -1.73 10.38
C LEU A 306 17.03 -1.07 10.08
N LYS A 307 17.86 -0.86 11.10
CA LYS A 307 19.20 -0.29 10.95
C LYS A 307 20.09 -1.23 10.14
N ALA A 308 20.11 -2.52 10.48
CA ALA A 308 20.89 -3.52 9.75
C ALA A 308 20.48 -3.63 8.28
N TYR A 309 19.17 -3.62 8.00
CA TYR A 309 18.63 -3.69 6.64
C TYR A 309 19.05 -2.49 5.81
N ARG A 310 18.95 -1.28 6.38
CA ARG A 310 19.39 -0.06 5.70
C ARG A 310 20.86 -0.14 5.28
N TYR A 311 21.74 -0.61 6.17
CA TYR A 311 23.16 -0.79 5.82
C TYR A 311 23.34 -1.85 4.72
N ALA A 312 22.68 -3.00 4.84
CA ALA A 312 22.77 -4.09 3.87
C ALA A 312 22.32 -3.67 2.47
N VAL A 313 21.19 -2.94 2.37
CA VAL A 313 20.67 -2.42 1.09
C VAL A 313 21.60 -1.37 0.48
N ILE A 314 22.20 -0.49 1.29
CA ILE A 314 23.18 0.50 0.79
C ILE A 314 24.37 -0.22 0.17
N ILE A 315 24.95 -1.20 0.88
CA ILE A 315 26.09 -1.98 0.38
C ILE A 315 25.71 -2.68 -0.93
N TYR A 316 24.52 -3.31 -0.98
CA TYR A 316 24.03 -3.95 -2.20
C TYR A 316 23.87 -2.96 -3.36
N ALA A 317 23.25 -1.81 -3.14
CA ALA A 317 23.04 -0.79 -4.18
C ALA A 317 24.36 -0.24 -4.72
N VAL A 318 25.34 0.02 -3.85
CA VAL A 318 26.69 0.47 -4.25
C VAL A 318 27.38 -0.59 -5.09
N ARG A 319 27.35 -1.86 -4.64
CA ARG A 319 27.92 -2.98 -5.40
C ARG A 319 27.25 -3.13 -6.77
N LYS A 320 25.93 -3.05 -6.85
CA LYS A 320 25.18 -3.16 -8.12
C LYS A 320 25.56 -2.04 -9.08
N LYS A 321 25.76 -0.81 -8.60
CA LYS A 321 26.23 0.32 -9.42
C LYS A 321 27.65 0.08 -9.94
N LEU A 322 28.57 -0.31 -9.06
CA LEU A 322 29.97 -0.60 -9.41
C LEU A 322 30.12 -1.74 -10.43
N TRP A 323 29.26 -2.77 -10.37
CA TRP A 323 29.24 -3.86 -11.36
C TRP A 323 28.44 -3.55 -12.62
N GLY A 324 27.39 -2.73 -12.52
CA GLY A 324 26.60 -2.29 -13.67
C GLY A 324 27.38 -1.41 -14.63
N ASP A 325 28.32 -0.60 -14.11
CA ASP A 325 29.20 0.25 -14.92
C ASP A 325 30.38 -0.52 -15.56
N ARG A 326 30.68 -1.75 -15.13
CA ARG A 326 31.72 -2.62 -15.74
C ARG A 326 31.22 -3.52 -16.86
N LYS A 327 29.91 -3.57 -17.12
CA LYS A 327 29.27 -4.40 -18.16
C LYS A 327 28.80 -3.59 -19.38
N LYS A 328 29.28 -2.36 -19.54
CA LYS A 328 29.02 -1.53 -20.72
C LYS A 328 30.28 -1.34 -21.54
#